data_AF-A0A520GVN1-F1
#
_entry.id   AF-A0A520GVN1-F1
#
_cell.length_a   1.000
_cell.length_b   1.000
_cell.length_c   1.000
_cell.angle_alpha   90.00
_cell.angle_beta   90.00
_cell.angle_gamma   90.00
#
_symmetry.space_group_name_H-M   'P 1'
#
loop_
_entity.id
_entity.type
_entity.pdbx_description
1 polymer ?
#
loop_
_entity_poly.entity_id
_entity_poly.type
_entity_poly.pdbx_seq_one_letter_code
_entity_poly.pdbx_strand_id
1 'polypeptide(L)' 'MSHRFDPTVLREYDIRGVVGDMLGAADAHAVGRSFATCIRHAGGHRVVVGRDGRLSSPMLEEALVEGLAAGGVDVVRIGL' A
#
# COMPACT_ATOMS: atom_id res chain seq x y z
N MET A 1 -10.61 13.97 -2.62
CA MET A 1 -10.84 13.76 -1.17
C MET A 1 -9.60 13.11 -0.56
N SER A 2 -9.24 13.50 0.66
CA SER A 2 -8.19 12.83 1.45
C SER A 2 -8.75 11.53 2.05
N HIS A 3 -8.02 10.42 1.90
CA HIS A 3 -8.34 9.15 2.58
C HIS A 3 -8.13 9.30 4.09
N ARG A 4 -8.96 8.64 4.90
CA ARG A 4 -8.84 8.67 6.37
C ARG A 4 -8.61 7.26 6.89
N PHE A 5 -7.45 7.04 7.49
CA PHE A 5 -7.09 5.80 8.16
C PHE A 5 -7.66 5.77 9.59
N ASP A 6 -7.87 4.57 10.11
CA ASP A 6 -7.94 4.40 11.56
C ASP A 6 -6.58 4.82 12.17
N PRO A 7 -6.55 5.69 13.19
CA PRO A 7 -5.30 6.24 13.70
C PRO A 7 -4.39 5.18 14.33
N THR A 8 -4.92 4.02 14.72
CA THR A 8 -4.14 2.94 15.35
C THR A 8 -3.37 2.07 14.35
N VAL A 9 -3.68 2.18 13.05
CA VAL A 9 -2.98 1.39 12.02
C VAL A 9 -1.62 1.95 11.65
N LEU A 10 -1.39 3.25 11.85
CA LEU A 10 -0.11 3.90 11.59
C LEU A 10 0.77 3.82 12.84
N ARG A 11 1.76 2.91 12.82
CA ARG A 11 2.66 2.67 13.96
C ARG A 11 4.03 3.28 13.70
N GLU A 12 4.90 3.21 14.70
CA GLU A 12 6.25 3.78 14.63
C GLU A 12 7.10 3.19 13.48
N TYR A 13 6.95 1.89 13.20
CA TYR A 13 7.81 1.16 12.26
C TYR A 13 7.07 0.54 11.07
N ASP A 14 5.75 0.42 11.12
CA ASP A 14 4.96 -0.16 10.03
C ASP A 14 3.49 0.30 10.06
N ILE A 15 2.71 -0.19 9.07
CA ILE A 15 1.25 -0.06 9.04
C ILE A 15 0.65 -1.42 9.35
N ARG A 16 -0.20 -1.50 10.38
CA ARG A 16 -0.73 -2.79 10.86
C ARG A 16 -2.10 -2.66 11.50
N GLY A 17 -3.02 -3.50 11.03
CA GLY A 17 -4.38 -3.59 11.55
C GLY A 17 -5.04 -4.92 11.20
N VAL A 18 -6.26 -5.11 11.69
CA VAL A 18 -7.10 -6.27 11.42
C VAL A 18 -7.86 -6.01 10.12
N VAL A 19 -7.73 -6.92 9.16
CA VAL A 19 -8.41 -6.80 7.86
C VAL A 19 -9.91 -7.01 8.05
N GLY A 20 -10.72 -6.11 7.47
CA GLY A 20 -12.17 -6.10 7.59
C GLY A 20 -12.72 -5.26 8.75
N ASP A 21 -11.84 -4.75 9.61
CA ASP A 21 -12.18 -3.85 10.71
C ASP A 21 -11.42 -2.52 10.59
N MET A 22 -10.08 -2.60 10.64
CA MET A 22 -9.20 -1.42 10.61
C MET A 22 -8.43 -1.25 9.30
N LEU A 23 -8.28 -2.32 8.51
CA LEU A 23 -7.60 -2.28 7.21
C LEU A 23 -8.46 -2.91 6.11
N GLY A 24 -8.44 -2.29 4.94
CA GLY A 24 -9.04 -2.84 3.72
C GLY A 24 -8.35 -2.37 2.44
N ALA A 25 -8.94 -2.72 1.30
CA ALA A 25 -8.42 -2.36 -0.03
C ALA A 25 -8.25 -0.85 -0.20
N ALA A 26 -9.21 -0.04 0.28
CA ALA A 26 -9.12 1.42 0.18
C ALA A 26 -7.90 1.98 0.93
N ASP A 27 -7.57 1.42 2.10
CA ASP A 27 -6.38 1.78 2.87
C ASP A 27 -5.11 1.41 2.12
N ALA A 28 -5.01 0.18 1.61
CA ALA A 28 -3.86 -0.29 0.84
C ALA A 28 -3.62 0.57 -0.40
N HIS A 29 -4.68 0.92 -1.14
CA HIS A 29 -4.60 1.81 -2.29
C HIS A 29 -4.14 3.23 -1.89
N ALA A 30 -4.68 3.78 -0.80
CA ALA A 30 -4.27 5.08 -0.30
C ALA A 30 -2.80 5.10 0.16
N VAL A 31 -2.34 4.03 0.82
CA VAL A 31 -0.92 3.84 1.17
C VAL A 31 -0.06 3.79 -0.09
N GLY A 32 -0.45 3.00 -1.09
CA GLY A 32 0.27 2.89 -2.35
C GLY A 32 0.46 4.24 -3.04
N ARG A 33 -0.61 5.02 -3.18
CA ARG A 33 -0.54 6.38 -3.75
C ARG A 33 0.35 7.32 -2.96
N SER A 34 0.25 7.27 -1.63
CA SER A 34 1.04 8.11 -0.73
C SER A 34 2.52 7.77 -0.82
N PHE A 35 2.85 6.47 -0.78
CA PHE A 35 4.22 5.99 -0.88
C PHE A 35 4.85 6.30 -2.25
N ALA A 36 4.10 6.10 -3.35
CA ALA A 36 4.55 6.47 -4.68
C ALA A 36 4.90 7.97 -4.79
N THR A 37 4.12 8.84 -4.15
CA THR A 37 4.41 10.28 -4.09
C THR A 37 5.75 10.55 -3.40
N CYS A 38 6.01 9.90 -2.26
CA CYS A 38 7.29 10.00 -1.57
C CYS A 38 8.46 9.51 -2.43
N ILE A 39 8.31 8.37 -3.11
CA ILE A 39 9.33 7.81 -4.01
C ILE A 39 9.64 8.77 -5.15
N ARG A 40 8.61 9.34 -5.78
CA ARG A 40 8.75 10.33 -6.86
C ARG A 40 9.48 11.58 -6.40
N HIS A 41 9.15 12.10 -5.21
CA HIS A 41 9.85 13.25 -4.63
C HIS A 41 11.32 12.96 -4.31
N ALA A 42 11.66 11.72 -3.98
CA ALA A 42 13.04 11.27 -3.80
C ALA A 42 13.77 10.98 -5.13
N GLY A 43 13.15 11.22 -6.30
CA GLY A 43 13.72 10.94 -7.63
C GLY A 43 13.60 9.48 -8.07
N GLY A 44 12.95 8.63 -7.28
CA GLY A 44 12.67 7.24 -7.63
C GLY A 44 11.45 7.11 -8.57
N HIS A 45 11.37 5.97 -9.25
CA HIS A 45 10.29 5.69 -10.22
C HIS A 45 9.84 4.24 -10.22
N ARG A 46 10.38 3.38 -9.35
CA ARG A 46 10.08 1.95 -9.32
C ARG A 46 10.01 1.42 -7.89
N VAL A 47 9.04 0.57 -7.62
CA VAL A 47 8.78 -0.05 -6.32
C VAL A 47 8.60 -1.56 -6.49
N VAL A 48 9.21 -2.35 -5.61
CA VAL A 48 9.00 -3.80 -5.55
C VAL A 48 7.91 -4.10 -4.53
N VAL A 49 6.96 -4.97 -4.90
CA VAL A 49 5.89 -5.43 -4.02
C VAL A 49 5.97 -6.95 -3.88
N GLY A 50 6.09 -7.40 -2.63
CA GLY A 50 5.93 -8.79 -2.23
C GLY A 50 4.85 -8.89 -1.15
N ARG A 51 4.35 -10.10 -0.92
CA ARG A 51 3.33 -10.36 0.09
C ARG A 51 3.58 -11.68 0.81
N ASP A 52 2.98 -11.85 1.99
CA ASP A 52 3.01 -13.12 2.71
C ASP A 52 1.83 -14.04 2.31
N GLY A 53 1.74 -15.20 2.98
CA GLY A 53 0.75 -16.24 2.72
C GLY A 53 -0.63 -16.04 3.37
N ARG A 54 -0.99 -14.84 3.83
CA ARG A 54 -2.32 -14.61 4.42
C ARG A 54 -3.42 -14.58 3.36
N LEU A 55 -4.64 -14.96 3.76
CA LEU A 55 -5.82 -14.93 2.89
C LEU A 55 -6.16 -13.53 2.38
N SER A 56 -5.86 -12.50 3.16
CA SER A 56 -6.07 -11.10 2.79
C SER A 56 -5.02 -10.57 1.81
N SER A 57 -3.87 -11.23 1.70
CA SER A 57 -2.71 -10.68 1.01
C SER A 57 -2.92 -10.44 -0.49
N PRO A 58 -3.61 -11.32 -1.26
CA PRO A 58 -3.91 -11.02 -2.67
C PRO A 58 -4.69 -9.71 -2.87
N MET A 59 -5.74 -9.48 -2.07
CA MET A 59 -6.58 -8.29 -2.17
C MET A 59 -5.84 -7.01 -1.74
N LEU A 60 -5.03 -7.08 -0.68
CA LEU A 60 -4.22 -5.93 -0.25
C LEU A 60 -3.09 -5.62 -1.24
N GLU A 61 -2.44 -6.66 -1.80
CA GLU A 61 -1.39 -6.51 -2.80
C GLU A 61 -1.95 -5.83 -4.06
N GLU A 62 -3.09 -6.30 -4.58
CA GLU A 62 -3.73 -5.72 -5.76
C GLU A 62 -4.06 -4.24 -5.56
N ALA A 63 -4.74 -3.90 -4.47
CA ALA A 63 -5.06 -2.51 -4.15
C ALA A 63 -3.82 -1.63 -3.94
N LEU A 64 -2.78 -2.15 -3.29
CA LEU A 64 -1.51 -1.44 -3.11
C LEU A 64 -0.83 -1.17 -4.45
N VAL A 65 -0.78 -2.16 -5.34
CA VAL A 65 -0.20 -2.05 -6.69
C VAL A 65 -0.95 -1.00 -7.51
N GLU A 66 -2.29 -1.02 -7.49
CA GLU A 66 -3.11 0.00 -8.15
C GLU A 66 -2.80 1.40 -7.61
N GLY A 67 -2.69 1.54 -6.30
CA GLY A 67 -2.35 2.81 -5.67
C GLY A 67 -0.96 3.30 -6.06
N LEU A 68 0.04 2.42 -6.07
CA LEU A 68 1.39 2.75 -6.51
C LEU A 68 1.41 3.21 -7.98
N ALA A 69 0.78 2.44 -8.87
CA ALA A 69 0.70 2.77 -10.29
C ALA A 69 -0.02 4.10 -10.54
N ALA A 70 -1.13 4.35 -9.83
CA ALA A 70 -1.85 5.63 -9.88
C ALA A 70 -1.02 6.82 -9.33
N GLY A 71 -0.03 6.55 -8.49
CA GLY A 71 0.96 7.52 -8.03
C GLY A 71 2.13 7.76 -9.01
N GLY A 72 2.15 7.07 -10.16
CA GLY A 72 3.12 7.30 -11.23
C GLY A 72 4.47 6.61 -11.04
N VAL A 73 4.50 5.47 -10.33
CA VAL A 73 5.68 4.59 -10.24
C VAL A 73 5.43 3.25 -10.91
N ASP A 74 6.48 2.66 -11.48
CA ASP A 74 6.49 1.28 -11.95
C ASP A 74 6.43 0.33 -10.77
N VAL A 75 5.62 -0.74 -10.87
CA VAL A 75 5.51 -1.75 -9.82
C VAL A 75 6.05 -3.09 -10.31
N VAL A 76 7.01 -3.65 -9.58
CA VAL A 76 7.54 -4.99 -9.81
C VAL A 76 6.97 -5.93 -8.75
N ARG A 77 6.08 -6.83 -9.15
CA ARG A 77 5.50 -7.83 -8.25
C ARG A 77 6.40 -9.06 -8.19
N ILE A 78 6.88 -9.41 -7.01
CA ILE A 78 7.70 -10.61 -6.79
C ILE A 78 6.91 -11.79 -6.24
N GLY A 79 5.63 -11.58 -5.92
CA GLY A 79 4.74 -12.61 -5.42
C GLY A 79 4.93 -12.90 -3.93
N LEU A 80 4.77 -14.17 -3.57
CA LEU A 80 5.05 -14.73 -2.25
C LEU A 80 6.52 -15.17 -2.18
#